data_AF-A0A846CFV1-F1
#
_entry.id   AF-A0A846CFV1-F1
#
_cell.length_a   1.000
_cell.length_b   1.000
_cell.length_c   1.000
_cell.angle_alpha   90.00
_cell.angle_beta   90.00
_cell.angle_gamma   90.00
#
_symmetry.space_group_name_H-M   'P 1'
#
loop_
_entity.id
_entity.type
_entity.pdbx_description
1 polymer ?
#
loop_
_entity_poly.entity_id
_entity_poly.type
_entity_poly.pdbx_seq_one_letter_code
_entity_poly.pdbx_strand_id
1 'polypeptide(L)'
;MTDMNSPSNSQLRRRSFNPKQRAKSTSHLKNQNPQSETDYVKNNSQKSLSTPSKKNSEKCRTSRLYQVWILLMLGLIGLIINLFRLQVVQGKALQKIAQQQQTIQSNPFIPRRPIVDRNGNVLAIDKVAYTLYAHPKIFNRSKQEVA
;
A
#
# COMPACT_ATOMS: atom_id res chain seq x y z
N MET A 1 -1.98 -51.73 30.53
CA MET A 1 -0.78 -50.88 30.45
C MET A 1 -0.66 -50.27 29.07
N THR A 2 -0.91 -48.96 28.96
CA THR A 2 -0.19 -48.04 28.05
C THR A 2 -0.74 -46.64 28.34
N ASP A 3 0.04 -45.90 29.14
CA ASP A 3 -0.14 -44.48 29.40
C ASP A 3 0.03 -43.67 28.11
N MET A 4 -0.80 -42.65 27.91
CA MET A 4 -0.51 -41.57 26.97
C MET A 4 -0.87 -40.22 27.59
N ASN A 5 0.18 -39.57 28.08
CA ASN A 5 0.28 -38.17 28.48
C ASN A 5 -0.35 -37.21 27.47
N SER A 6 -1.25 -36.33 27.92
CA SER A 6 -1.54 -35.07 27.22
C SER A 6 -0.60 -33.97 27.73
N PRO A 7 0.22 -33.33 26.88
CA PRO A 7 1.06 -32.24 27.34
C PRO A 7 0.21 -30.97 27.51
N SER A 8 0.28 -30.40 28.71
CA SER A 8 -0.16 -29.04 29.03
C SER A 8 0.70 -28.05 28.26
N ASN A 9 0.17 -27.47 27.18
CA ASN A 9 0.87 -26.44 26.40
C ASN A 9 0.55 -25.04 26.94
N SER A 10 1.47 -24.61 27.80
CA SER A 10 1.66 -23.28 28.33
C SER A 10 2.04 -22.23 27.27
N GLN A 11 1.75 -20.97 27.60
CA GLN A 11 2.40 -19.72 27.15
C GLN A 11 1.84 -19.00 25.92
N LEU A 12 0.86 -18.13 26.18
CA LEU A 12 0.48 -17.05 25.28
C LEU A 12 1.52 -15.92 25.33
N ARG A 13 2.41 -15.88 24.34
CA ARG A 13 3.37 -14.78 24.14
C ARG A 13 2.63 -13.49 23.73
N ARG A 14 2.58 -12.48 24.61
CA ARG A 14 2.17 -11.11 24.26
C ARG A 14 3.21 -10.50 23.31
N ARG A 15 2.81 -10.25 22.06
CA ARG A 15 3.61 -9.53 21.07
C ARG A 15 3.45 -8.02 21.30
N SER A 16 4.45 -7.37 21.89
CA SER A 16 4.45 -5.90 21.98
C SER A 16 4.83 -5.30 20.63
N PHE A 17 4.00 -4.39 20.14
CA PHE A 17 4.31 -3.57 18.98
C PHE A 17 5.08 -2.33 19.44
N ASN A 18 6.29 -2.15 18.92
CA ASN A 18 7.12 -0.99 19.21
C ASN A 18 7.13 -0.05 17.99
N PRO A 19 6.41 1.09 18.02
CA PRO A 19 6.41 2.03 16.91
C PRO A 19 7.69 2.89 16.95
N LYS A 20 8.64 2.60 16.06
CA LYS A 20 9.79 3.48 15.82
C LYS A 20 9.32 4.81 15.21
N GLN A 21 9.30 5.85 16.02
CA GLN A 21 9.15 7.23 15.56
C GLN A 21 10.39 7.65 14.78
N ARG A 22 10.19 8.02 13.51
CA ARG A 22 11.23 8.53 12.61
C ARG A 22 11.17 10.06 12.64
N ALA A 23 11.87 10.67 13.61
CA ALA A 23 12.07 12.12 13.63
C ALA A 23 13.23 12.49 12.68
N LYS A 24 12.94 13.35 11.70
CA LYS A 24 13.91 13.85 10.71
C LYS A 24 14.56 15.13 11.24
N SER A 25 15.89 15.07 11.36
CA SER A 25 16.89 16.06 11.00
C SER A 25 16.53 17.55 11.13
N THR A 26 16.96 18.18 12.23
CA THR A 26 17.12 19.64 12.34
C THR A 26 18.52 20.02 11.88
N SER A 27 18.61 20.86 10.85
CA SER A 27 19.86 21.35 10.25
C SER A 27 20.56 22.36 11.18
N HIS A 28 21.77 22.03 11.59
CA HIS A 28 22.68 22.90 12.33
C HIS A 28 23.21 24.00 11.39
N LEU A 29 22.97 25.28 11.75
CA LEU A 29 23.65 26.41 11.11
C LEU A 29 25.16 26.26 11.31
N LYS A 30 25.94 26.44 10.24
CA LYS A 30 27.38 26.67 10.35
C LYS A 30 27.77 27.81 9.42
N ASN A 31 27.91 28.98 10.03
CA ASN A 31 28.53 30.17 9.48
C ASN A 31 30.05 29.94 9.40
N GLN A 32 30.65 30.13 8.23
CA GLN A 32 32.09 30.18 8.05
C GLN A 32 32.40 31.23 6.98
N ASN A 33 32.88 32.39 7.44
CA ASN A 33 33.77 33.24 6.70
C ASN A 33 35.18 32.98 7.25
N PRO A 34 36.19 32.77 6.40
CA PRO A 34 37.39 33.58 6.53
C PRO A 34 38.03 34.02 5.19
N GLN A 35 38.68 35.19 5.25
CA GLN A 35 39.51 35.83 4.22
C GLN A 35 40.74 35.00 3.81
N SER A 36 41.22 35.16 2.57
CA SER A 36 42.63 35.54 2.31
C SER A 36 42.91 35.82 0.83
N GLU A 37 43.85 36.75 0.62
CA GLU A 37 44.45 37.24 -0.62
C GLU A 37 44.86 36.13 -1.61
N THR A 38 44.80 36.44 -2.91
CA THR A 38 45.94 36.20 -3.80
C THR A 38 45.91 37.19 -4.96
N ASP A 39 46.86 38.12 -4.94
CA ASP A 39 47.29 38.90 -6.09
C ASP A 39 47.93 37.96 -7.12
N TYR A 40 47.33 37.84 -8.30
CA TYR A 40 48.04 37.37 -9.49
C TYR A 40 47.56 38.15 -10.71
N VAL A 41 48.33 39.18 -11.05
CA VAL A 41 48.35 39.78 -12.38
C VAL A 41 49.00 38.78 -13.33
N LYS A 42 48.25 38.28 -14.31
CA LYS A 42 48.82 37.62 -15.49
C LYS A 42 48.07 38.00 -16.77
N ASN A 43 48.56 39.10 -17.34
CA ASN A 43 48.66 39.41 -18.77
C ASN A 43 48.71 38.18 -19.70
N ASN A 44 47.86 38.18 -20.73
CA ASN A 44 48.24 37.60 -22.01
C ASN A 44 47.50 38.26 -23.19
N SER A 45 48.28 38.98 -23.98
CA SER A 45 47.92 39.46 -25.30
C SER A 45 47.92 38.30 -26.28
N GLN A 46 46.83 38.07 -27.00
CA GLN A 46 46.93 37.52 -28.35
C GLN A 46 45.74 37.92 -29.23
N LYS A 47 46.11 38.54 -30.33
CA LYS A 47 45.34 39.15 -31.41
C LYS A 47 45.12 38.11 -32.51
N SER A 48 43.89 38.02 -33.02
CA SER A 48 43.45 37.54 -34.36
C SER A 48 42.05 36.93 -34.22
N LEU A 49 41.14 36.86 -35.19
CA LEU A 49 40.86 37.53 -36.45
C LEU A 49 39.40 37.12 -36.74
N SER A 50 38.64 38.02 -37.37
CA SER A 50 37.22 37.96 -37.71
C SER A 50 36.65 36.58 -38.08
N THR A 51 35.55 36.19 -37.41
CA THR A 51 34.46 35.40 -37.99
C THR A 51 33.12 36.07 -37.67
N PRO A 52 32.16 36.10 -38.62
CA PRO A 52 30.95 36.89 -38.48
C PRO A 52 29.97 36.23 -37.52
N SER A 53 29.52 37.02 -36.55
CA SER A 53 28.23 36.99 -35.86
C SER A 53 27.29 35.84 -36.27
N LYS A 54 27.33 34.73 -35.53
CA LYS A 54 26.11 33.93 -35.34
C LYS A 54 25.44 34.45 -34.09
N LYS A 55 24.35 35.19 -34.31
CA LYS A 55 23.41 35.72 -33.30
C LYS A 55 23.41 34.85 -32.05
N ASN A 56 23.97 35.41 -30.97
CA ASN A 56 23.58 35.06 -29.62
C ASN A 56 22.08 35.32 -29.52
N SER A 57 21.28 34.25 -29.61
CA SER A 57 19.88 34.34 -29.21
C SER A 57 19.91 34.36 -27.69
N GLU A 58 19.55 35.49 -27.11
CA GLU A 58 19.15 35.68 -25.73
C GLU A 58 18.15 34.59 -25.30
N LYS A 59 18.63 33.38 -24.97
CA LYS A 59 17.85 32.32 -24.32
C LYS A 59 17.96 32.52 -22.82
N CYS A 60 17.59 33.72 -22.38
CA CYS A 60 17.66 34.12 -20.99
C CYS A 60 16.39 33.65 -20.26
N ARG A 61 16.57 32.81 -19.23
CA ARG A 61 15.57 32.20 -18.32
C ARG A 61 14.53 31.20 -18.89
N THR A 62 13.95 31.39 -20.07
CA THR A 62 12.87 30.50 -20.59
C THR A 62 13.35 29.12 -21.03
N SER A 63 14.64 28.98 -21.38
CA SER A 63 15.27 27.71 -21.77
C SER A 63 15.33 26.70 -20.61
N ARG A 64 15.72 27.17 -19.42
CA ARG A 64 15.76 26.37 -18.20
C ARG A 64 14.37 25.90 -17.79
N LEU A 65 13.37 26.80 -17.93
CA LEU A 65 11.98 26.47 -17.64
C LEU A 65 11.45 25.39 -18.60
N TYR A 66 11.78 25.46 -19.88
CA TYR A 66 11.40 24.43 -20.86
C TYR A 66 12.07 23.07 -20.59
N GLN A 67 13.34 23.07 -20.17
CA GLN A 67 14.03 21.83 -19.77
C GLN A 67 13.37 21.18 -18.54
N VAL A 68 13.05 21.98 -17.52
CA VAL A 68 12.33 21.49 -16.33
C VAL A 68 10.93 21.01 -16.69
N TRP A 69 10.24 21.71 -17.58
CA TRP A 69 8.90 21.32 -18.05
C TRP A 69 8.91 19.99 -18.80
N ILE A 70 9.88 19.77 -19.71
CA ILE A 70 10.05 18.47 -20.37
C ILE A 70 10.35 17.38 -19.34
N LEU A 71 11.25 17.63 -18.39
CA LEU A 71 11.59 16.67 -17.33
C LEU A 71 10.35 16.29 -16.51
N LEU A 72 9.51 17.29 -16.17
CA LEU A 72 8.26 17.08 -15.45
C LEU A 72 7.28 16.23 -16.27
N MET A 73 7.10 16.56 -17.55
CA MET A 73 6.23 15.79 -18.46
C MET A 73 6.71 14.35 -18.63
N LEU A 74 8.02 14.14 -18.75
CA LEU A 74 8.61 12.81 -18.83
C LEU A 74 8.33 12.01 -17.55
N GLY A 75 8.44 12.65 -16.38
CA GLY A 75 8.06 12.04 -15.10
C GLY A 75 6.58 11.65 -15.04
N LEU A 76 5.70 12.52 -15.53
CA LEU A 76 4.26 12.26 -15.58
C LEU A 76 3.92 11.08 -16.52
N ILE A 77 4.54 11.04 -17.70
CA ILE A 77 4.38 9.94 -18.66
C ILE A 77 4.87 8.63 -18.04
N GLY A 78 6.03 8.64 -17.37
CA GLY A 78 6.53 7.46 -16.66
C GLY A 78 5.56 6.96 -15.58
N LEU A 79 4.93 7.87 -14.84
CA LEU A 79 3.91 7.52 -13.86
C LEU A 79 2.67 6.90 -14.52
N ILE A 80 2.18 7.48 -15.62
CA ILE A 80 1.03 6.96 -16.38
C ILE A 80 1.32 5.53 -16.88
N ILE A 81 2.51 5.29 -17.44
CA ILE A 81 2.91 3.95 -17.90
C ILE A 81 2.93 2.96 -16.74
N ASN A 82 3.47 3.35 -15.58
CA ASN A 82 3.50 2.49 -14.40
C ASN A 82 2.09 2.16 -13.90
N LEU A 83 1.20 3.16 -13.85
CA LEU A 83 -0.21 2.98 -13.50
C LEU A 83 -0.93 2.08 -14.50
N PHE A 84 -0.72 2.27 -15.81
CA PHE A 84 -1.29 1.42 -16.84
C PHE A 84 -0.83 -0.04 -16.68
N ARG A 85 0.46 -0.27 -16.41
CA ARG A 85 0.98 -1.61 -16.13
C ARG A 85 0.27 -2.23 -14.92
N LEU A 86 0.12 -1.48 -13.83
CA LEU A 86 -0.47 -1.98 -12.60
C LEU A 86 -1.99 -2.20 -12.72
N GLN A 87 -2.70 -1.31 -13.40
CA GLN A 87 -4.17 -1.35 -13.52
C GLN A 87 -4.63 -2.28 -14.66
N VAL A 88 -3.99 -2.24 -15.83
CA VAL A 88 -4.45 -2.99 -17.01
C VAL A 88 -3.86 -4.39 -17.07
N VAL A 89 -2.55 -4.53 -16.85
CA VAL A 89 -1.89 -5.85 -16.89
C VAL A 89 -2.13 -6.61 -15.59
N GLN A 90 -1.92 -5.95 -14.44
CA GLN A 90 -1.99 -6.61 -13.14
C GLN A 90 -3.35 -6.47 -12.45
N GLY A 91 -4.16 -5.45 -12.78
CA GLY A 91 -5.41 -5.17 -12.06
C GLY A 91 -6.41 -6.31 -12.12
N LYS A 92 -6.54 -7.00 -13.26
CA LYS A 92 -7.40 -8.19 -13.37
C LYS A 92 -6.93 -9.34 -12.45
N ALA A 93 -5.62 -9.53 -12.32
CA ALA A 93 -5.06 -10.54 -11.45
C ALA A 93 -5.27 -10.17 -9.96
N LEU A 94 -5.05 -8.91 -9.59
CA LEU A 94 -5.30 -8.41 -8.23
C LEU A 94 -6.78 -8.50 -7.86
N GLN A 95 -7.69 -8.19 -8.78
CA GLN A 95 -9.14 -8.32 -8.57
C GLN A 95 -9.54 -9.78 -8.36
N LYS A 96 -8.97 -10.72 -9.12
CA LYS A 96 -9.21 -12.15 -8.92
C LYS A 96 -8.74 -12.62 -7.54
N ILE A 97 -7.56 -12.17 -7.11
CA ILE A 97 -7.02 -12.47 -5.77
C ILE A 97 -7.93 -11.87 -4.69
N ALA A 98 -8.39 -10.62 -4.87
CA ALA A 98 -9.31 -9.97 -3.94
C ALA A 98 -10.66 -10.70 -3.87
N GLN A 99 -11.21 -11.15 -4.99
CA GLN A 99 -12.45 -11.95 -5.01
C GLN A 99 -12.27 -13.29 -4.32
N GLN A 100 -11.13 -13.95 -4.52
CA GLN A 100 -10.79 -15.19 -3.83
C GLN A 100 -10.62 -14.99 -2.31
N GLN A 101 -10.08 -13.84 -1.89
CA GLN A 101 -9.94 -13.49 -0.48
C GLN A 101 -11.25 -13.02 0.15
N GLN A 102 -12.06 -12.25 -0.57
CA GLN A 102 -13.33 -11.69 -0.10
C GLN A 102 -14.43 -12.75 -0.08
N THR A 103 -14.35 -13.75 -0.95
CA THR A 103 -15.02 -15.03 -0.76
C THR A 103 -14.25 -15.80 0.31
N ILE A 104 -14.19 -15.23 1.51
CA ILE A 104 -13.71 -15.93 2.69
C ILE A 104 -14.49 -17.23 2.71
N GLN A 105 -13.79 -18.35 2.59
CA GLN A 105 -14.37 -19.66 2.83
C GLN A 105 -15.05 -19.57 4.18
N SER A 106 -16.38 -19.52 4.18
CA SER A 106 -17.15 -19.59 5.41
C SER A 106 -16.68 -20.86 6.09
N ASN A 107 -16.06 -20.73 7.27
CA ASN A 107 -15.61 -21.91 8.01
C ASN A 107 -16.79 -22.88 8.07
N PRO A 108 -16.59 -24.15 7.70
CA PRO A 108 -17.68 -25.12 7.73
C PRO A 108 -18.26 -25.13 9.14
N PHE A 109 -19.58 -25.31 9.22
CA PHE A 109 -20.23 -25.45 10.52
C PHE A 109 -19.67 -26.69 11.22
N ILE A 110 -18.96 -26.48 12.34
CA ILE A 110 -18.46 -27.56 13.18
C ILE A 110 -19.44 -27.68 14.35
N PRO A 111 -20.20 -28.80 14.47
CA PRO A 111 -21.15 -28.99 15.56
C PRO A 111 -20.43 -29.08 16.91
N ARG A 112 -21.12 -28.69 17.98
CA ARG A 112 -20.57 -28.82 19.34
C ARG A 112 -20.58 -30.28 19.77
N ARG A 113 -19.65 -30.62 20.67
CA ARG A 113 -19.61 -31.95 21.29
C ARG A 113 -20.83 -32.14 22.20
N PRO A 114 -21.46 -33.32 22.21
CA PRO A 114 -22.58 -33.61 23.10
C PRO A 114 -22.12 -33.57 24.56
N ILE A 115 -22.98 -33.09 25.45
CA ILE A 115 -22.75 -33.14 26.90
C ILE A 115 -23.28 -34.48 27.41
N VAL A 116 -22.43 -35.23 28.10
CA VAL A 116 -22.76 -36.55 28.67
C VAL A 116 -22.59 -36.54 30.18
N ASP A 117 -23.43 -37.27 30.89
CA ASP A 117 -23.27 -37.53 32.33
C ASP A 117 -22.18 -38.59 32.58
N ARG A 118 -21.80 -38.81 33.84
CA ARG A 118 -20.84 -39.83 34.31
C ARG A 118 -21.16 -41.24 33.84
N ASN A 119 -22.45 -41.53 33.67
CA ASN A 119 -22.93 -42.84 33.21
C ASN A 119 -22.95 -42.96 31.67
N GLY A 120 -22.51 -41.92 30.94
CA GLY A 120 -22.50 -41.90 29.48
C GLY A 120 -23.84 -41.48 28.85
N ASN A 121 -24.83 -41.09 29.65
CA ASN A 121 -26.13 -40.65 29.16
C ASN A 121 -26.02 -39.23 28.57
N VAL A 122 -26.58 -39.03 27.37
CA VAL A 122 -26.52 -37.75 26.67
C VAL A 122 -27.55 -36.78 27.25
N LEU A 123 -27.08 -35.64 27.75
CA LEU A 123 -27.92 -34.59 28.34
C LEU A 123 -28.25 -33.47 27.34
N ALA A 124 -27.34 -33.18 26.39
CA ALA A 124 -27.56 -32.13 25.39
C ALA A 124 -26.81 -32.43 24.08
N ILE A 125 -27.47 -32.14 22.94
CA ILE A 125 -26.93 -32.26 21.58
C ILE A 125 -27.37 -31.09 20.70
N ASP A 126 -26.53 -30.75 19.72
CA ASP A 126 -26.92 -29.83 18.64
C ASP A 126 -27.81 -30.55 17.62
N LYS A 127 -28.84 -29.86 17.10
CA LYS A 127 -29.68 -30.32 15.99
C LYS A 127 -29.78 -29.23 14.94
N VAL A 128 -29.93 -29.63 13.68
CA VAL A 128 -30.19 -28.68 12.58
C VAL A 128 -31.59 -28.12 12.76
N ALA A 129 -31.71 -26.79 12.82
CA ALA A 129 -32.97 -26.07 12.87
C ALA A 129 -33.17 -25.27 11.60
N TYR A 130 -34.37 -25.35 11.03
CA TYR A 130 -34.74 -24.60 9.84
C TYR A 130 -35.65 -23.44 10.25
N THR A 131 -35.25 -22.22 9.87
CA THR A 131 -36.09 -21.03 10.04
C THR A 131 -36.56 -20.60 8.67
N LEU A 132 -37.88 -20.58 8.45
CA LEU A 132 -38.45 -20.04 7.22
C LEU A 132 -38.48 -18.52 7.31
N TYR A 133 -37.78 -17.85 6.39
CA TYR A 133 -37.76 -16.40 6.30
C TYR A 133 -38.29 -15.93 4.94
N ALA A 134 -39.19 -14.96 4.98
CA ALA A 134 -39.86 -14.39 3.82
C ALA A 134 -39.62 -12.88 3.80
N HIS A 135 -38.81 -12.39 2.85
CA HIS A 135 -38.52 -10.96 2.76
C HIS A 135 -39.65 -10.23 2.00
N PRO A 136 -40.32 -9.22 2.57
CA PRO A 136 -41.54 -8.64 1.98
C PRO A 136 -41.32 -8.01 0.59
N LYS A 137 -40.11 -7.54 0.26
CA LYS A 137 -39.82 -6.89 -1.04
C LYS A 137 -39.65 -7.85 -2.23
N ILE A 138 -39.48 -9.15 -2.00
CA ILE A 138 -39.39 -10.13 -3.11
C ILE A 138 -40.76 -10.66 -3.53
N PHE A 139 -41.83 -10.30 -2.81
CA PHE A 139 -43.18 -10.65 -3.19
C PHE A 139 -43.69 -9.65 -4.22
N ASN A 140 -43.84 -10.10 -5.47
CA ASN A 140 -44.47 -9.32 -6.56
C ASN A 140 -46.02 -9.27 -6.43
N ARG A 141 -46.54 -9.41 -5.21
CA ARG A 141 -47.98 -9.55 -4.90
C ARG A 141 -48.35 -8.62 -3.75
N SER A 142 -49.61 -8.20 -3.68
CA SER A 142 -50.06 -7.31 -2.62
C SER A 142 -50.04 -8.04 -1.27
N LYS A 143 -49.83 -7.32 -0.17
CA LYS A 143 -49.84 -7.90 1.18
C LYS A 143 -51.11 -8.69 1.52
N GLN A 144 -52.24 -8.34 0.89
CA GLN A 144 -53.53 -8.99 1.12
C GLN A 144 -53.66 -10.37 0.43
N GLU A 145 -52.84 -10.66 -0.58
CA GLU A 145 -52.88 -11.92 -1.35
C GLU A 145 -51.93 -12.99 -0.77
N VAL A 146 -50.95 -12.58 0.05
CA VAL A 146 -49.86 -13.44 0.56
C VAL A 146 -49.99 -13.73 2.07
N ALA A 147 -50.84 -12.99 2.79
CA ALA A 147 -51.03 -13.08 4.24
C ALA A 147 -51.99 -14.20 4.65
#